data_AF-A0AAE3SJN5-F1
#
_entry.id   AF-A0AAE3SJN5-F1
#
_cell.length_a   1.000
_cell.length_b   1.000
_cell.length_c   1.000
_cell.angle_alpha   90.00
_cell.angle_beta   90.00
_cell.angle_gamma   90.00
#
_symmetry.space_group_name_H-M   'P 1'
#
loop_
_entity.id
_entity.type
_entity.pdbx_description
1 polymer ?
#
loop_
_entity_poly.entity_id
_entity_poly.type
_entity_poly.pdbx_seq_one_letter_code
_entity_poly.pdbx_strand_id
1 'polypeptide(L)'
;MSEYHQILGVTTNATLDQIKKAYRSKAKKLHPDINKSENAHDEFILLNEAYEYLLNTSGTHFNRFKRAQEQAQKQAAYHKAWEKQERENAKKRAREYAQMKYDEYLKSDIYRTTEAINAALDIFVTAIVLLFIIGLPVLTYIEHGPISLILSALIILPTSPIWFRFLVRTFHSLNFHSLLSLNKMSMQNRIRYIVILSFFNFFIFLKVTLCTFIELRWIFTLYISLYLVTSIFTWNSKNNNKKHFIRIGFAPFALSLLFTINFVFSYNKKTETYWYTYNTKSAPVCKVITLEHNTYDNFTGVRLFIIEDRVKRHSKISYQIKEGIFGFRVAHKRTIH
;
A
#
# COMPACT_ATOMS: atom_id res chain seq x y z
N MET A 1 22.97 2.83 -55.25
CA MET A 1 21.59 3.02 -54.74
C MET A 1 21.25 1.77 -53.95
N SER A 2 20.90 1.84 -52.66
CA SER A 2 20.50 0.62 -51.92
C SER A 2 19.13 0.15 -52.41
N GLU A 3 18.95 -1.16 -52.56
CA GLU A 3 17.74 -1.79 -53.08
C GLU A 3 16.47 -1.32 -52.33
N TYR A 4 16.54 -1.21 -50.99
CA TYR A 4 15.44 -0.71 -50.16
C TYR A 4 15.03 0.75 -50.44
N HIS A 5 15.97 1.61 -50.85
CA HIS A 5 15.63 2.99 -51.25
C HIS A 5 14.84 3.00 -52.58
N GLN A 6 15.18 2.09 -53.50
CA GLN A 6 14.45 1.93 -54.76
C GLN A 6 13.05 1.35 -54.52
N ILE A 7 12.93 0.35 -53.64
CA ILE A 7 11.64 -0.25 -53.23
C ILE A 7 10.70 0.83 -52.65
N LEU A 8 11.21 1.77 -51.86
CA LEU A 8 10.44 2.92 -51.35
C LEU A 8 10.30 4.07 -52.35
N GLY A 9 11.13 4.11 -53.41
CA GLY A 9 11.12 5.16 -54.43
C GLY A 9 11.66 6.49 -53.93
N VAL A 10 12.67 6.44 -53.05
CA VAL A 10 13.30 7.60 -52.42
C VAL A 10 14.79 7.63 -52.77
N THR A 11 15.40 8.81 -52.73
CA THR A 11 16.85 8.94 -52.95
C THR A 11 17.64 8.38 -51.77
N THR A 12 18.91 8.02 -51.96
CA THR A 12 19.77 7.54 -50.87
C THR A 12 20.00 8.56 -49.75
N ASN A 13 19.75 9.84 -50.03
CA ASN A 13 19.85 10.94 -49.07
C ASN A 13 18.47 11.38 -48.54
N ALA A 14 17.42 10.57 -48.74
CA ALA A 14 16.09 10.92 -48.31
C ALA A 14 16.02 11.05 -46.79
N THR A 15 15.38 12.13 -46.33
CA THR A 15 15.11 12.36 -44.91
C THR A 15 14.09 11.36 -44.38
N LEU A 16 14.09 11.16 -43.06
CA LEU A 16 13.11 10.30 -42.37
C LEU A 16 11.65 10.63 -42.71
N ASP A 17 11.32 11.91 -42.85
CA ASP A 17 9.96 12.34 -43.18
C ASP A 17 9.60 11.99 -44.63
N GLN A 18 10.57 12.05 -45.54
CA GLN A 18 10.40 11.59 -46.93
C GLN A 18 10.23 10.07 -46.99
N ILE A 19 11.01 9.30 -46.22
CA ILE A 19 10.89 7.84 -46.12
C ILE A 19 9.51 7.45 -45.58
N LYS A 20 9.05 8.08 -44.50
CA LYS A 20 7.71 7.84 -43.93
C LYS A 20 6.59 8.21 -44.88
N LYS A 21 6.71 9.33 -45.59
CA LYS A 21 5.70 9.79 -46.55
C LYS A 21 5.60 8.85 -47.75
N ALA A 22 6.73 8.41 -48.28
CA ALA A 22 6.80 7.46 -49.39
C ALA A 22 6.20 6.10 -49.01
N TYR A 23 6.55 5.58 -47.83
CA TYR A 23 5.97 4.34 -47.28
C TYR A 23 4.45 4.42 -47.18
N ARG A 24 3.89 5.45 -46.54
CA ARG A 24 2.43 5.62 -46.39
C ARG A 24 1.71 5.66 -47.74
N SER A 25 2.29 6.34 -48.72
CA SER A 25 1.74 6.44 -50.08
C SER A 25 1.72 5.09 -50.78
N LYS A 26 2.82 4.33 -50.70
CA LYS A 26 2.93 3.00 -51.32
C LYS A 26 2.11 1.93 -50.59
N ALA A 27 2.09 1.95 -49.25
CA ALA A 27 1.33 1.01 -48.43
C ALA A 27 -0.17 1.08 -48.72
N LYS A 28 -0.72 2.29 -48.94
CA LYS A 28 -2.13 2.45 -49.33
C LYS A 28 -2.45 1.85 -50.71
N LYS A 29 -1.46 1.82 -51.62
CA LYS A 29 -1.63 1.28 -52.98
C LYS A 29 -1.43 -0.24 -53.03
N LEU A 30 -0.51 -0.76 -52.20
CA LEU A 30 -0.08 -2.15 -52.20
C LEU A 30 -0.76 -3.00 -51.11
N HIS A 31 -1.67 -2.43 -50.32
CA HIS A 31 -2.39 -3.18 -49.30
C HIS A 31 -3.18 -4.33 -49.94
N PRO A 32 -3.13 -5.57 -49.42
CA PRO A 32 -3.79 -6.74 -50.03
C PRO A 32 -5.31 -6.56 -50.18
N ASP A 33 -5.94 -5.76 -49.31
CA ASP A 33 -7.38 -5.45 -49.44
C ASP A 33 -7.71 -4.52 -50.64
N ILE A 34 -6.73 -3.76 -51.13
CA ILE A 34 -6.91 -2.77 -52.21
C ILE A 34 -6.28 -3.27 -53.52
N ASN A 35 -5.13 -3.93 -53.43
CA ASN A 35 -4.42 -4.50 -54.55
C ASN A 35 -4.77 -5.98 -54.72
N LYS A 36 -5.47 -6.31 -55.81
CA LYS A 36 -5.91 -7.68 -56.13
C LYS A 36 -4.91 -8.47 -56.99
N SER A 37 -3.66 -8.01 -57.09
CA SER A 37 -2.62 -8.77 -57.80
C SER A 37 -2.26 -10.04 -57.03
N GLU A 38 -1.88 -11.09 -57.75
CA GLU A 38 -1.47 -12.38 -57.15
C GLU A 38 -0.24 -12.21 -56.23
N ASN A 39 0.57 -11.17 -56.44
CA ASN A 39 1.79 -10.88 -55.68
C ASN A 39 1.64 -9.75 -54.66
N ALA A 40 0.42 -9.25 -54.41
CA ALA A 40 0.20 -8.10 -53.52
C ALA A 40 0.74 -8.33 -52.10
N HIS A 41 0.69 -9.57 -51.62
CA HIS A 41 1.20 -9.95 -50.30
C HIS A 41 2.73 -9.80 -50.22
N ASP A 42 3.46 -10.37 -51.18
CA ASP A 42 4.92 -10.37 -51.19
C ASP A 42 5.47 -8.96 -51.42
N GLU A 43 4.84 -8.17 -52.28
CA GLU A 43 5.19 -6.76 -52.50
C GLU A 43 4.99 -5.91 -51.25
N PHE A 44 3.94 -6.19 -50.46
CA PHE A 44 3.68 -5.50 -49.21
C PHE A 44 4.70 -5.88 -48.12
N ILE A 45 5.10 -7.16 -48.06
CA ILE A 45 6.16 -7.63 -47.16
C ILE A 45 7.47 -6.93 -47.47
N LEU A 46 7.89 -6.91 -48.74
CA LEU A 46 9.12 -6.24 -49.18
C LEU A 46 9.10 -4.73 -48.91
N LEU A 47 7.94 -4.07 -49.06
CA LEU A 47 7.79 -2.66 -48.72
C LEU A 47 7.99 -2.40 -47.21
N ASN A 48 7.46 -3.28 -46.34
CA ASN A 48 7.63 -3.18 -44.90
C ASN A 48 9.09 -3.40 -44.49
N GLU A 49 9.73 -4.43 -45.04
CA GLU A 49 11.14 -4.73 -44.78
C GLU A 49 12.04 -3.54 -45.14
N ALA A 50 11.83 -2.95 -46.33
CA ALA A 50 12.55 -1.77 -46.76
C ALA A 50 12.38 -0.58 -45.80
N TYR A 51 11.15 -0.36 -45.32
CA TYR A 51 10.85 0.73 -44.40
C TYR A 51 11.52 0.57 -43.03
N GLU A 52 11.47 -0.63 -42.45
CA GLU A 52 12.11 -0.90 -41.16
C GLU A 52 13.64 -0.77 -41.23
N TYR A 53 14.25 -1.33 -42.29
CA TYR A 53 15.69 -1.22 -42.51
C TYR A 53 16.13 0.25 -42.63
N LEU A 54 15.41 1.04 -43.42
CA LEU A 54 15.72 2.45 -43.60
C LEU A 54 15.47 3.27 -42.33
N LEU A 55 14.43 3.00 -41.56
CA LEU A 55 14.18 3.67 -40.28
C LEU A 55 15.30 3.44 -39.26
N ASN A 56 15.83 2.23 -39.21
CA ASN A 56 16.93 1.85 -38.31
C ASN A 56 18.25 2.50 -38.74
N THR A 57 18.50 2.57 -40.05
CA THR A 57 19.74 3.12 -40.63
C THR A 57 19.75 4.65 -40.69
N SER A 58 18.60 5.31 -40.87
CA SER A 58 18.48 6.76 -41.11
C SER A 58 18.70 7.66 -39.88
N GLY A 59 19.54 7.25 -38.94
CA GLY A 59 20.06 8.10 -37.87
C GLY A 59 19.11 8.35 -36.69
N THR A 60 17.79 8.25 -36.82
CA THR A 60 16.88 8.51 -35.66
C THR A 60 17.04 7.50 -34.54
N HIS A 61 17.11 6.20 -34.85
CA HIS A 61 17.26 5.17 -33.82
C HIS A 61 18.63 5.28 -33.16
N PHE A 62 19.70 5.37 -33.95
CA PHE A 62 21.06 5.61 -33.45
C PHE A 62 21.15 6.88 -32.58
N ASN A 63 20.56 8.00 -33.02
CA ASN A 63 20.54 9.25 -32.25
C ASN A 63 19.71 9.13 -30.97
N ARG A 64 18.62 8.35 -30.96
CA ARG A 64 17.83 8.09 -29.75
C ARG A 64 18.64 7.26 -28.74
N PHE A 65 19.29 6.19 -29.19
CA PHE A 65 20.14 5.37 -28.32
C PHE A 65 21.32 6.15 -27.77
N LYS A 66 22.02 6.93 -28.59
CA LYS A 66 23.11 7.78 -28.17
C LYS A 66 22.67 8.80 -27.12
N ARG A 67 21.55 9.52 -27.36
CA ARG A 67 20.97 10.45 -26.37
C ARG A 67 20.56 9.76 -25.08
N ALA A 68 19.97 8.56 -25.16
CA ALA A 68 19.60 7.79 -23.97
C ALA A 68 20.84 7.37 -23.16
N GLN A 69 21.92 6.94 -23.83
CA GLN A 69 23.17 6.58 -23.19
C GLN A 69 23.86 7.79 -22.53
N GLU A 70 23.89 8.94 -23.22
CA GLU A 70 24.40 10.20 -22.67
C GLU A 70 23.58 10.67 -21.45
N GLN A 71 22.25 10.55 -21.50
CA GLN A 71 21.37 10.85 -20.38
C GLN A 71 21.62 9.91 -19.19
N ALA A 72 21.73 8.62 -19.43
CA ALA A 72 22.03 7.63 -18.39
C ALA A 72 23.39 7.90 -17.74
N GLN A 73 24.42 8.26 -18.52
CA GLN A 73 25.74 8.63 -18.00
C GLN A 73 25.69 9.91 -17.16
N LYS A 74 24.99 10.95 -17.64
CA LYS A 74 24.78 12.20 -16.87
C LYS A 74 24.07 11.93 -15.56
N GLN A 75 23.03 11.09 -15.57
CA GLN A 75 22.28 10.74 -14.37
C GLN A 75 23.14 9.92 -13.39
N ALA A 76 23.95 8.97 -13.87
CA ALA A 76 24.88 8.22 -13.05
C ALA A 76 25.97 9.12 -12.42
N ALA A 77 26.53 10.04 -13.20
CA ALA A 77 27.50 11.02 -12.71
C ALA A 77 26.89 11.95 -11.67
N TYR A 78 25.67 12.44 -11.91
CA TYR A 78 24.92 13.25 -10.96
C TYR A 78 24.67 12.49 -9.65
N HIS A 79 24.19 11.23 -9.71
CA HIS A 79 23.99 10.41 -8.52
C HIS A 79 25.28 10.20 -7.75
N LYS A 80 26.40 9.90 -8.43
CA LYS A 80 27.70 9.72 -7.78
C LYS A 80 28.20 11.00 -7.11
N ALA A 81 28.01 12.15 -7.74
CA ALA A 81 28.36 13.45 -7.17
C ALA A 81 27.49 13.79 -5.96
N TRP A 82 26.17 13.58 -6.06
CA TRP A 82 25.23 13.77 -4.97
C TRP A 82 25.55 12.86 -3.78
N GLU A 83 25.86 11.58 -4.00
CA GLU A 83 26.25 10.65 -2.94
C GLU A 83 27.54 11.08 -2.24
N LYS A 84 28.54 11.54 -3.00
CA LYS A 84 29.79 12.06 -2.44
C LYS A 84 29.53 13.28 -1.58
N GLN A 85 28.73 14.24 -2.08
CA GLN A 85 28.35 15.44 -1.34
C GLN A 85 27.58 15.10 -0.07
N GLU A 86 26.61 14.19 -0.14
CA GLU A 86 25.81 13.79 1.02
C GLU A 86 26.65 13.08 2.08
N ARG A 87 27.64 12.25 1.66
CA ARG A 87 28.61 11.64 2.58
C ARG A 87 29.45 12.68 3.29
N GLU A 88 29.94 13.70 2.59
CA GLU A 88 30.73 14.78 3.21
C GLU A 88 29.86 15.64 4.14
N ASN A 89 28.63 15.98 3.74
CA ASN A 89 27.66 16.66 4.60
C ASN A 89 27.32 15.84 5.85
N ALA A 90 27.18 14.52 5.72
CA ALA A 90 26.95 13.62 6.86
C ALA A 90 28.16 13.59 7.80
N LYS A 91 29.39 13.53 7.27
CA LYS A 91 30.62 13.63 8.08
C LYS A 91 30.71 14.97 8.80
N LYS A 92 30.39 16.07 8.12
CA LYS A 92 30.41 17.42 8.72
C LYS A 92 29.44 17.50 9.90
N ARG A 93 28.19 17.07 9.71
CA ARG A 93 27.20 16.97 10.80
C ARG A 93 27.67 16.08 11.95
N ALA A 94 28.25 14.93 11.64
CA ALA A 94 28.78 14.02 12.66
C ALA A 94 29.90 14.66 13.49
N ARG A 95 30.79 15.44 12.85
CA ARG A 95 31.84 16.20 13.54
C ARG A 95 31.26 17.32 14.39
N GLU A 96 30.30 18.07 13.87
CA GLU A 96 29.58 19.11 14.62
C GLU A 96 28.95 18.51 15.88
N TYR A 97 28.26 17.35 15.78
CA TYR A 97 27.71 16.66 16.95
C TYR A 97 28.76 16.16 17.92
N ALA A 98 29.88 15.64 17.43
CA ALA A 98 30.96 15.17 18.29
C ALA A 98 31.60 16.31 19.11
N GLN A 99 31.50 17.55 18.63
CA GLN A 99 32.05 18.74 19.27
C GLN A 99 31.03 19.53 20.10
N MET A 100 29.72 19.31 19.92
CA MET A 100 28.68 19.96 20.70
C MET A 100 28.72 19.53 22.17
N LYS A 101 28.48 20.48 23.08
CA LYS A 101 28.23 20.16 24.48
C LYS A 101 26.92 19.38 24.61
N TYR A 102 26.87 18.43 25.54
CA TYR A 102 25.72 17.53 25.71
C TYR A 102 24.39 18.30 25.91
N ASP A 103 24.40 19.36 26.74
CA ASP A 103 23.20 20.17 27.00
C ASP A 103 22.70 20.91 25.75
N GLU A 104 23.61 21.29 24.86
CA GLU A 104 23.28 21.93 23.59
C GLU A 104 22.74 20.90 22.58
N TYR A 105 23.30 19.69 22.59
CA TYR A 105 22.79 18.55 21.82
C TYR A 105 21.34 18.22 22.20
N LEU A 106 21.01 18.18 23.50
CA LEU A 106 19.64 17.94 23.98
C LEU A 106 18.63 19.00 23.47
N LYS A 107 19.09 20.23 23.24
CA LYS A 107 18.26 21.33 22.72
C LYS A 107 18.16 21.35 21.20
N SER A 108 19.03 20.61 20.49
CA SER A 108 19.03 20.56 19.03
C SER A 108 17.70 20.02 18.47
N ASP A 109 17.28 20.54 17.32
CA ASP A 109 16.06 20.08 16.64
C ASP A 109 16.12 18.58 16.32
N ILE A 110 17.29 18.04 16.05
CA ILE A 110 17.44 16.63 15.68
C ILE A 110 17.28 15.71 16.89
N TYR A 111 17.81 16.08 18.05
CA TYR A 111 17.55 15.32 19.27
C TYR A 111 16.07 15.40 19.66
N ARG A 112 15.48 16.61 19.66
CA ARG A 112 14.07 16.81 20.00
C ARG A 112 13.10 16.12 19.04
N THR A 113 13.37 16.10 17.73
CA THR A 113 12.57 15.33 16.76
C THR A 113 12.63 13.84 17.06
N THR A 114 13.84 13.31 17.28
CA THR A 114 14.07 11.89 17.50
C THR A 114 13.38 11.44 18.77
N GLU A 115 13.48 12.23 19.84
CA GLU A 115 12.84 11.97 21.11
C GLU A 115 11.31 12.01 20.98
N ALA A 116 10.75 13.00 20.28
CA ALA A 116 9.31 13.08 20.03
C ALA A 116 8.79 11.91 19.17
N ILE A 117 9.58 11.46 18.18
CA ILE A 117 9.25 10.27 17.36
C ILE A 117 9.27 9.01 18.21
N ASN A 118 10.31 8.83 19.03
CA ASN A 118 10.41 7.68 19.94
C ASN A 118 9.23 7.66 20.92
N ALA A 119 8.88 8.81 21.51
CA ALA A 119 7.71 8.95 22.36
C ALA A 119 6.40 8.60 21.61
N ALA A 120 6.22 9.08 20.38
CA ALA A 120 5.05 8.76 19.56
C ALA A 120 4.96 7.27 19.21
N LEU A 121 6.08 6.64 18.86
CA LEU A 121 6.16 5.21 18.60
C LEU A 121 5.88 4.39 19.86
N ASP A 122 6.45 4.79 21.00
CA ASP A 122 6.21 4.14 22.29
C ASP A 122 4.72 4.23 22.66
N ILE A 123 4.05 5.38 22.48
CA ILE A 123 2.59 5.51 22.66
C ILE A 123 1.83 4.56 21.73
N PHE A 124 2.17 4.55 20.44
CA PHE A 124 1.47 3.74 19.44
C PHE A 124 1.60 2.24 19.74
N VAL A 125 2.81 1.79 20.06
CA VAL A 125 3.07 0.40 20.46
C VAL A 125 2.35 0.07 21.76
N THR A 126 2.38 0.96 22.75
CA THR A 126 1.64 0.79 24.01
C THR A 126 0.13 0.66 23.75
N ALA A 127 -0.44 1.47 22.85
CA ALA A 127 -1.86 1.36 22.48
C ALA A 127 -2.19 0.01 21.84
N ILE A 128 -1.32 -0.50 20.96
CA ILE A 128 -1.46 -1.85 20.38
C ILE A 128 -1.39 -2.91 21.47
N VAL A 129 -0.37 -2.86 22.34
CA VAL A 129 -0.19 -3.84 23.41
C VAL A 129 -1.40 -3.86 24.33
N LEU A 130 -1.95 -2.70 24.72
CA LEU A 130 -3.17 -2.60 25.51
C LEU A 130 -4.39 -3.16 24.75
N LEU A 131 -4.50 -2.90 23.44
CA LEU A 131 -5.53 -3.49 22.59
C LEU A 131 -5.45 -5.02 22.55
N PHE A 132 -4.25 -5.61 22.53
CA PHE A 132 -4.07 -7.06 22.58
C PHE A 132 -4.35 -7.63 23.99
N ILE A 133 -3.91 -6.96 25.05
CA ILE A 133 -4.12 -7.41 26.44
C ILE A 133 -5.61 -7.32 26.84
N ILE A 134 -6.33 -6.32 26.37
CA ILE A 134 -7.73 -6.06 26.76
C ILE A 134 -8.69 -6.54 25.68
N GLY A 135 -8.46 -6.14 24.43
CA GLY A 135 -9.36 -6.40 23.32
C GLY A 135 -9.40 -7.87 22.92
N LEU A 136 -8.27 -8.59 22.95
CA LEU A 136 -8.22 -9.99 22.53
C LEU A 136 -9.00 -10.91 23.49
N PRO A 137 -8.85 -10.81 24.83
CA PRO A 137 -9.71 -11.54 25.77
C PRO A 137 -11.18 -11.18 25.67
N VAL A 138 -11.52 -9.91 25.41
CA VAL A 138 -12.92 -9.49 25.23
C VAL A 138 -13.50 -10.10 23.95
N LEU A 139 -12.76 -10.09 22.85
CA LEU A 139 -13.18 -10.70 21.59
C LEU A 139 -13.36 -12.21 21.71
N THR A 140 -12.43 -12.91 22.36
CA THR A 140 -12.52 -14.36 22.55
C THR A 140 -13.65 -14.73 23.52
N TYR A 141 -13.90 -13.92 24.55
CA TYR A 141 -15.04 -14.08 25.47
C TYR A 141 -16.38 -13.99 24.76
N ILE A 142 -16.53 -13.05 23.82
CA ILE A 142 -17.76 -12.92 23.04
C ILE A 142 -18.02 -14.18 22.20
N GLU A 143 -16.99 -14.78 21.62
CA GLU A 143 -17.15 -15.94 20.73
C GLU A 143 -17.23 -17.28 21.47
N HIS A 144 -16.45 -17.49 22.53
CA HIS A 144 -16.23 -18.81 23.16
C HIS A 144 -16.62 -18.82 24.65
N GLY A 145 -17.19 -17.73 25.17
CA GLY A 145 -17.64 -17.63 26.55
C GLY A 145 -16.49 -17.61 27.57
N PRO A 146 -16.77 -17.92 28.86
CA PRO A 146 -15.84 -17.69 29.97
C PRO A 146 -14.55 -18.53 29.91
N ILE A 147 -14.57 -19.70 29.28
CA ILE A 147 -13.40 -20.58 29.15
C ILE A 147 -12.25 -19.89 28.39
N SER A 148 -12.60 -19.03 27.44
CA SER A 148 -11.61 -18.28 26.64
C SER A 148 -10.83 -17.23 27.43
N LEU A 149 -11.38 -16.73 28.53
CA LEU A 149 -10.66 -15.81 29.42
C LEU A 149 -9.52 -16.53 30.15
N ILE A 150 -9.75 -17.79 30.54
CA ILE A 150 -8.73 -18.64 31.17
C ILE A 150 -7.60 -18.92 30.17
N LEU A 151 -7.95 -19.25 28.93
CA LEU A 151 -6.98 -19.50 27.87
C LEU A 151 -6.15 -18.25 27.53
N SER A 152 -6.81 -17.09 27.49
CA SER A 152 -6.15 -15.80 27.24
C SER A 152 -5.24 -15.41 28.41
N ALA A 153 -5.67 -15.65 29.65
CA ALA A 153 -4.85 -15.43 30.84
C ALA A 153 -3.60 -16.32 30.87
N LEU A 154 -3.70 -17.57 30.42
CA LEU A 154 -2.55 -18.49 30.26
C LEU A 154 -1.49 -17.97 29.27
N ILE A 155 -1.86 -17.12 28.32
CA ILE A 155 -0.93 -16.52 27.34
C ILE A 155 -0.41 -15.15 27.84
N ILE A 156 -1.29 -14.34 28.42
CA ILE A 156 -0.97 -12.98 28.87
C ILE A 156 -0.12 -12.98 30.13
N LEU A 157 -0.41 -13.84 31.11
CA LEU A 157 0.31 -13.84 32.40
C LEU A 157 1.81 -14.17 32.25
N PRO A 158 2.23 -15.21 31.49
CA PRO A 158 3.65 -15.50 31.31
C PRO A 158 4.40 -14.41 30.52
N THR A 159 3.69 -13.71 29.62
CA THR A 159 4.28 -12.61 28.84
C THR A 159 4.19 -11.25 29.54
N SER A 160 3.41 -11.16 30.63
CA SER A 160 3.18 -9.91 31.38
C SER A 160 4.46 -9.21 31.84
N PRO A 161 5.56 -9.87 32.26
CA PRO A 161 6.77 -9.16 32.68
C PRO A 161 7.41 -8.35 31.56
N ILE A 162 7.28 -8.82 30.31
CA ILE A 162 7.85 -8.17 29.11
C ILE A 162 7.07 -6.89 28.80
N TRP A 163 5.75 -6.99 28.69
CA TRP A 163 4.89 -5.87 28.36
C TRP A 163 4.73 -4.89 29.52
N PHE A 164 4.74 -5.36 30.78
CA PHE A 164 4.67 -4.51 31.97
C PHE A 164 5.91 -3.62 32.09
N ARG A 165 7.11 -4.18 31.89
CA ARG A 165 8.35 -3.39 31.88
C ARG A 165 8.33 -2.35 30.76
N PHE A 166 7.82 -2.72 29.58
CA PHE A 166 7.65 -1.79 28.46
C PHE A 166 6.65 -0.68 28.78
N LEU A 167 5.46 -1.03 29.31
CA LEU A 167 4.40 -0.10 29.73
C LEU A 167 4.92 0.91 30.76
N VAL A 168 5.54 0.44 31.84
CA VAL A 168 6.10 1.30 32.90
C VAL A 168 7.16 2.25 32.33
N ARG A 169 8.04 1.74 31.45
CA ARG A 169 9.05 2.58 30.78
C ARG A 169 8.39 3.68 29.96
N THR A 170 7.40 3.34 29.13
CA THR A 170 6.67 4.31 28.33
C THR A 170 6.00 5.34 29.22
N PHE A 171 5.20 4.94 30.20
CA PHE A 171 4.49 5.87 31.08
C PHE A 171 5.41 6.84 31.82
N HIS A 172 6.61 6.40 32.21
CA HIS A 172 7.61 7.27 32.83
C HIS A 172 8.34 8.19 31.82
N SER A 173 8.46 7.79 30.55
CA SER A 173 9.10 8.58 29.50
C SER A 173 8.14 9.51 28.72
N LEU A 174 6.83 9.45 29.00
CA LEU A 174 5.80 10.26 28.34
C LEU A 174 5.90 11.75 28.69
N ASN A 175 6.80 12.46 28.02
CA ASN A 175 6.81 13.92 27.99
C ASN A 175 5.81 14.44 26.96
N PHE A 176 4.56 14.65 27.36
CA PHE A 176 3.49 15.17 26.47
C PHE A 176 3.86 16.48 25.76
N HIS A 177 4.72 17.30 26.37
CA HIS A 177 5.17 18.57 25.79
C HIS A 177 6.03 18.40 24.53
N SER A 178 6.79 17.30 24.39
CA SER A 178 7.62 17.03 23.20
C SER A 178 6.77 16.59 21.99
N LEU A 179 5.67 15.87 22.22
CA LEU A 179 4.74 15.43 21.17
C LEU A 179 4.01 16.59 20.48
N LEU A 180 3.55 17.58 21.25
CA LEU A 180 2.90 18.78 20.71
C LEU A 180 3.83 19.64 19.84
N SER A 181 5.16 19.48 19.98
CA SER A 181 6.15 20.18 19.17
C SER A 181 6.36 19.60 17.76
N LEU A 182 5.78 18.42 17.46
CA LEU A 182 5.88 17.76 16.15
C LEU A 182 5.33 18.59 15.00
N ASN A 183 4.44 19.57 15.27
CA ASN A 183 3.79 20.38 14.24
C ASN A 183 4.74 21.40 13.57
N LYS A 184 5.93 21.65 14.15
CA LYS A 184 6.91 22.63 13.62
C LYS A 184 8.15 22.00 12.98
N MET A 185 8.27 20.67 12.94
CA MET A 185 9.55 20.05 12.59
C MET A 185 9.69 19.62 11.14
N SER A 186 10.80 20.05 10.54
CA SER A 186 11.40 19.50 9.31
C SER A 186 11.82 18.04 9.55
N MET A 187 10.86 17.12 9.65
CA MET A 187 11.16 15.70 9.68
C MET A 187 11.92 15.30 8.43
N GLN A 188 12.96 14.48 8.61
CA GLN A 188 13.62 13.80 7.51
C GLN A 188 12.56 13.05 6.68
N ASN A 189 12.53 13.32 5.37
CA ASN A 189 11.50 12.85 4.44
C ASN A 189 11.11 11.36 4.63
N ARG A 190 12.06 10.50 5.01
CA ARG A 190 11.87 9.05 5.16
C ARG A 190 10.95 8.63 6.30
N ILE A 191 11.00 9.30 7.46
CA ILE A 191 10.15 8.94 8.60
C ILE A 191 8.73 9.48 8.41
N ARG A 192 8.58 10.66 7.79
CA ARG A 192 7.28 11.18 7.35
C ARG A 192 6.55 10.14 6.51
N TYR A 193 7.23 9.51 5.55
CA TYR A 193 6.60 8.49 4.71
C TYR A 193 6.13 7.26 5.49
N ILE A 194 6.86 6.81 6.52
CA ILE A 194 6.43 5.68 7.34
C ILE A 194 5.15 6.04 8.09
N VAL A 195 5.13 7.19 8.77
CA VAL A 195 3.98 7.64 9.57
C VAL A 195 2.76 7.86 8.67
N ILE A 196 2.93 8.57 7.56
CA ILE A 196 1.85 8.82 6.59
C ILE A 196 1.31 7.51 6.02
N LEU A 197 2.20 6.59 5.63
CA LEU A 197 1.80 5.31 5.05
C LEU A 197 1.09 4.40 6.07
N SER A 198 1.53 4.39 7.34
CA SER A 198 0.84 3.66 8.40
C SER A 198 -0.54 4.25 8.69
N PHE A 199 -0.70 5.57 8.73
CA PHE A 199 -2.01 6.21 8.88
C PHE A 199 -2.92 5.91 7.69
N PHE A 200 -2.38 5.96 6.47
CA PHE A 200 -3.10 5.62 5.26
C PHE A 200 -3.54 4.15 5.24
N ASN A 201 -2.68 3.22 5.67
CA ASN A 201 -3.02 1.81 5.82
C ASN A 201 -4.15 1.60 6.83
N PHE A 202 -4.09 2.28 7.98
CA PHE A 202 -5.15 2.22 8.97
C PHE A 202 -6.49 2.72 8.41
N PHE A 203 -6.46 3.82 7.63
CA PHE A 203 -7.64 4.35 6.98
C PHE A 203 -8.23 3.39 5.94
N ILE A 204 -7.39 2.81 5.07
CA ILE A 204 -7.83 1.80 4.10
C ILE A 204 -8.40 0.58 4.81
N PHE A 205 -7.74 0.10 5.86
CA PHE A 205 -8.22 -1.02 6.65
C PHE A 205 -9.65 -0.78 7.16
N LEU A 206 -9.89 0.39 7.76
CA LEU A 206 -11.21 0.77 8.28
C LEU A 206 -12.27 0.92 7.18
N LYS A 207 -11.91 1.53 6.05
CA LYS A 207 -12.88 1.87 4.99
C LYS A 207 -13.15 0.75 3.99
N VAL A 208 -12.19 -0.14 3.80
CA VAL A 208 -12.19 -1.12 2.71
C VAL A 208 -12.12 -2.52 3.28
N THR A 209 -11.08 -2.84 4.06
CA THR A 209 -10.84 -4.21 4.54
C THR A 209 -11.99 -4.67 5.44
N LEU A 210 -12.49 -3.83 6.33
CA LEU A 210 -13.65 -4.17 7.18
C LEU A 210 -14.98 -4.30 6.42
N CYS A 211 -15.07 -3.77 5.20
CA CYS A 211 -16.25 -3.94 4.34
C CYS A 211 -16.22 -5.24 3.54
N THR A 212 -15.13 -6.00 3.60
CA THR A 212 -15.07 -7.34 3.02
C THR A 212 -15.75 -8.35 3.93
N PHE A 213 -16.43 -9.33 3.35
CA PHE A 213 -17.08 -10.41 4.08
C PHE A 213 -16.10 -11.53 4.44
N ILE A 214 -14.91 -11.16 4.94
CA ILE A 214 -13.90 -12.09 5.46
C ILE A 214 -13.91 -11.98 6.97
N GLU A 215 -13.74 -13.11 7.66
CA GLU A 215 -13.67 -13.08 9.11
C GLU A 215 -12.48 -12.31 9.64
N LEU A 216 -12.74 -11.54 10.69
CA LEU A 216 -11.74 -10.67 11.32
C LEU A 216 -10.53 -11.48 11.80
N ARG A 217 -10.74 -12.72 12.26
CA ARG A 217 -9.67 -13.64 12.66
C ARG A 217 -8.76 -13.97 11.47
N TRP A 218 -9.31 -14.28 10.29
CA TRP A 218 -8.54 -14.52 9.08
C TRP A 218 -7.79 -13.28 8.60
N ILE A 219 -8.45 -12.12 8.65
CA ILE A 219 -7.81 -10.83 8.31
C ILE A 219 -6.60 -10.59 9.22
N PHE A 220 -6.76 -10.69 10.54
CA PHE A 220 -5.65 -10.50 11.48
C PHE A 220 -4.54 -11.53 11.29
N THR A 221 -4.87 -12.80 11.09
CA THR A 221 -3.88 -13.85 10.79
C THR A 221 -3.06 -13.51 9.55
N LEU A 222 -3.69 -12.95 8.52
CA LEU A 222 -3.03 -12.57 7.27
C LEU A 222 -2.09 -11.35 7.46
N TYR A 223 -2.51 -10.34 8.21
CA TYR A 223 -1.63 -9.21 8.55
C TYR A 223 -0.46 -9.62 9.45
N ILE A 224 -0.70 -10.49 10.44
CA ILE A 224 0.33 -11.01 11.35
C ILE A 224 1.33 -11.88 10.60
N SER A 225 0.86 -12.80 9.75
CA SER A 225 1.74 -13.67 8.95
C SER A 225 2.61 -12.85 8.01
N LEU A 226 2.04 -11.83 7.36
CA LEU A 226 2.78 -10.91 6.51
C LEU A 226 3.84 -10.11 7.27
N TYR A 227 3.52 -9.65 8.49
CA TYR A 227 4.49 -8.99 9.37
C TYR A 227 5.64 -9.92 9.78
N LEU A 228 5.35 -11.19 10.09
CA LEU A 228 6.37 -12.18 10.43
C LEU A 228 7.29 -12.49 9.24
N VAL A 229 6.71 -12.74 8.06
CA VAL A 229 7.47 -13.01 6.81
C VAL A 229 8.39 -11.83 6.49
N THR A 230 7.87 -10.61 6.52
CA THR A 230 8.68 -9.42 6.25
C THR A 230 9.70 -9.14 7.34
N SER A 231 9.43 -9.54 8.58
CA SER A 231 10.40 -9.45 9.68
C SER A 231 11.58 -10.39 9.49
N ILE A 232 11.33 -11.63 9.05
CA ILE A 232 12.37 -12.61 8.70
C ILE A 232 13.20 -12.09 7.51
N PHE A 233 12.53 -11.65 6.43
CA PHE A 233 13.21 -11.15 5.23
C PHE A 233 14.13 -9.95 5.51
N THR A 234 13.73 -9.08 6.44
CA THR A 234 14.48 -7.87 6.77
C THR A 234 15.44 -8.05 7.96
N TRP A 235 15.55 -9.26 8.53
CA TRP A 235 16.36 -9.55 9.72
C TRP A 235 17.82 -9.13 9.54
N ASN A 236 18.42 -9.50 8.40
CA ASN A 236 19.83 -9.23 8.08
C ASN A 236 20.12 -7.79 7.59
N SER A 237 19.10 -6.93 7.47
CA SER A 237 19.32 -5.55 7.04
C SER A 237 20.05 -4.74 8.14
N LYS A 238 21.09 -3.97 7.80
CA LYS A 238 21.77 -3.08 8.77
C LYS A 238 21.01 -1.77 9.03
N ASN A 239 19.99 -1.44 8.24
CA ASN A 239 19.30 -0.15 8.30
C ASN A 239 17.91 -0.29 8.95
N ASN A 240 17.79 0.11 10.22
CA ASN A 240 16.54 0.01 10.98
C ASN A 240 15.36 0.77 10.32
N ASN A 241 15.60 1.93 9.70
CA ASN A 241 14.54 2.69 9.04
C ASN A 241 13.98 1.93 7.83
N LYS A 242 14.82 1.22 7.08
CA LYS A 242 14.35 0.35 5.98
C LYS A 242 13.56 -0.84 6.52
N LYS A 243 13.95 -1.42 7.66
CA LYS A 243 13.17 -2.49 8.32
C LYS A 243 11.76 -2.02 8.65
N HIS A 244 11.64 -0.88 9.34
CA HIS A 244 10.34 -0.36 9.75
C HIS A 244 9.47 0.05 8.55
N PHE A 245 10.07 0.69 7.54
CA PHE A 245 9.36 1.03 6.31
C PHE A 245 8.76 -0.20 5.63
N ILE A 246 9.52 -1.30 5.53
CA ILE A 246 9.03 -2.52 4.89
C ILE A 246 7.96 -3.21 5.75
N ARG A 247 8.21 -3.37 7.06
CA ARG A 247 7.35 -4.14 7.97
C ARG A 247 6.02 -3.45 8.29
N ILE A 248 6.05 -2.15 8.57
CA ILE A 248 4.92 -1.39 9.13
C ILE A 248 4.27 -0.49 8.07
N GLY A 249 4.99 -0.19 7.00
CA GLY A 249 4.51 0.63 5.89
C GLY A 249 4.13 -0.21 4.67
N PHE A 250 5.13 -0.68 3.93
CA PHE A 250 4.95 -1.23 2.59
C PHE A 250 4.19 -2.56 2.56
N ALA A 251 4.53 -3.50 3.44
CA ALA A 251 3.89 -4.81 3.47
C ALA A 251 2.37 -4.72 3.76
N PRO A 252 1.92 -4.07 4.87
CA PRO A 252 0.49 -3.89 5.11
C PRO A 252 -0.18 -3.05 4.01
N PHE A 253 0.54 -2.14 3.35
CA PHE A 253 0.03 -1.40 2.20
C PHE A 253 -0.24 -2.30 1.00
N ALA A 254 0.67 -3.21 0.66
CA ALA A 254 0.46 -4.15 -0.45
C ALA A 254 -0.79 -5.02 -0.23
N LEU A 255 -1.01 -5.46 1.01
CA LEU A 255 -2.20 -6.21 1.36
C LEU A 255 -3.47 -5.35 1.34
N SER A 256 -3.40 -4.14 1.88
CA SER A 256 -4.50 -3.15 1.83
C SER A 256 -4.88 -2.81 0.39
N LEU A 257 -3.90 -2.74 -0.51
CA LEU A 257 -4.09 -2.49 -1.93
C LEU A 257 -4.87 -3.63 -2.60
N LEU A 258 -4.58 -4.90 -2.27
CA LEU A 258 -5.34 -6.04 -2.79
C LEU A 258 -6.82 -5.96 -2.39
N PHE A 259 -7.11 -5.63 -1.13
CA PHE A 259 -8.49 -5.43 -0.68
C PHE A 259 -9.15 -4.23 -1.38
N THR A 260 -8.41 -3.18 -1.65
CA THR A 260 -8.90 -2.00 -2.37
C THR A 260 -9.24 -2.32 -3.82
N ILE A 261 -8.38 -3.06 -4.51
CA ILE A 261 -8.65 -3.56 -5.86
C ILE A 261 -9.91 -4.44 -5.85
N ASN A 262 -10.01 -5.36 -4.89
CA ASN A 262 -11.19 -6.21 -4.74
C ASN A 262 -12.48 -5.39 -4.55
N PHE A 263 -12.41 -4.34 -3.73
CA PHE A 263 -13.54 -3.46 -3.44
C PHE A 263 -13.96 -2.64 -4.66
N VAL A 264 -13.00 -1.97 -5.31
CA VAL A 264 -13.24 -1.05 -6.43
C VAL A 264 -13.77 -1.78 -7.66
N PHE A 265 -13.18 -2.92 -8.01
CA PHE A 265 -13.56 -3.69 -9.19
C PHE A 265 -14.67 -4.72 -8.92
N SER A 266 -15.38 -4.59 -7.80
CA SER A 266 -16.50 -5.48 -7.49
C SER A 266 -17.70 -5.26 -8.42
N TYR A 267 -18.33 -6.36 -8.82
CA TYR A 267 -19.41 -6.42 -9.81
C TYR A 267 -20.65 -7.13 -9.23
N ASN A 268 -21.70 -7.29 -10.04
CA ASN A 268 -22.92 -8.03 -9.69
C ASN A 268 -23.63 -7.51 -8.41
N LYS A 269 -24.22 -6.32 -8.52
CA LYS A 269 -24.88 -5.66 -7.38
C LYS A 269 -26.14 -6.42 -6.97
N LYS A 270 -26.13 -7.00 -5.78
CA LYS A 270 -27.28 -7.65 -5.13
C LYS A 270 -27.65 -6.91 -3.86
N THR A 271 -28.96 -6.76 -3.61
CA THR A 271 -29.44 -6.19 -2.34
C THR A 271 -29.88 -7.33 -1.46
N GLU A 272 -29.19 -7.52 -0.35
CA GLU A 272 -29.53 -8.52 0.65
C GLU A 272 -30.10 -7.80 1.86
N THR A 273 -31.18 -8.36 2.39
CA THR A 273 -31.83 -7.80 3.55
C THR A 273 -31.87 -8.81 4.66
N TYR A 274 -31.47 -8.35 5.84
CA TYR A 274 -31.44 -9.17 7.04
C TYR A 274 -32.39 -8.59 8.07
N TRP A 275 -33.22 -9.48 8.60
CA TRP A 275 -34.11 -9.21 9.73
C TRP A 275 -33.36 -9.46 11.00
N TYR A 276 -33.54 -8.61 12.00
CA TYR A 276 -32.88 -8.80 13.28
C TYR A 276 -33.78 -8.57 14.46
N THR A 277 -33.50 -9.33 15.51
CA THR A 277 -34.13 -9.18 16.81
C THR A 277 -33.11 -8.69 17.82
N TYR A 278 -33.59 -7.94 18.81
CA TYR A 278 -32.75 -7.35 19.84
C TYR A 278 -32.88 -8.16 21.12
N ASN A 279 -31.80 -8.77 21.58
CA ASN A 279 -31.80 -9.46 22.87
C ASN A 279 -31.45 -8.48 24.00
N THR A 280 -32.43 -8.09 24.79
CA THR A 280 -32.27 -7.18 25.93
C THR A 280 -31.60 -7.83 27.14
N LYS A 281 -31.36 -9.15 27.13
CA LYS A 281 -30.74 -9.87 28.26
C LYS A 281 -29.21 -9.77 28.29
N SER A 282 -28.57 -9.30 27.22
CA SER A 282 -27.12 -9.06 27.16
C SER A 282 -26.76 -7.70 27.78
N ALA A 283 -25.62 -7.62 28.48
CA ALA A 283 -25.17 -6.44 29.24
C ALA A 283 -25.34 -5.10 28.48
N PRO A 284 -25.61 -3.98 29.18
CA PRO A 284 -25.98 -2.70 28.57
C PRO A 284 -24.95 -2.10 27.59
N VAL A 285 -23.72 -2.61 27.59
CA VAL A 285 -22.59 -2.10 26.80
C VAL A 285 -22.54 -2.69 25.39
N CYS A 286 -23.10 -3.89 25.14
CA CYS A 286 -23.11 -4.53 23.81
C CYS A 286 -24.42 -5.29 23.58
N LYS A 287 -25.39 -4.65 22.94
CA LYS A 287 -26.61 -5.31 22.50
C LYS A 287 -26.42 -5.99 21.14
N VAL A 288 -26.65 -7.30 21.10
CA VAL A 288 -26.38 -8.15 19.93
C VAL A 288 -27.59 -8.17 19.00
N ILE A 289 -27.34 -7.98 17.71
CA ILE A 289 -28.31 -8.07 16.61
C ILE A 289 -28.32 -9.52 16.12
N THR A 290 -29.38 -10.27 16.42
CA THR A 290 -29.55 -11.65 15.93
C THR A 290 -30.28 -11.66 14.60
N LEU A 291 -29.58 -12.05 13.52
CA LEU A 291 -30.19 -12.20 12.20
C LEU A 291 -31.08 -13.47 12.15
N GLU A 292 -32.25 -13.41 11.50
CA GLU A 292 -33.06 -14.61 11.29
C GLU A 292 -32.25 -15.72 10.60
N HIS A 293 -32.37 -16.96 11.09
CA HIS A 293 -31.63 -18.16 10.67
C HIS A 293 -30.14 -18.24 11.09
N ASN A 294 -29.70 -17.51 12.13
CA ASN A 294 -28.33 -17.61 12.65
C ASN A 294 -27.22 -17.30 11.62
N THR A 295 -27.57 -16.61 10.54
CA THR A 295 -26.65 -16.26 9.43
C THR A 295 -25.55 -15.27 9.84
N TYR A 296 -25.59 -14.77 11.08
CA TYR A 296 -24.60 -13.88 11.68
C TYR A 296 -23.18 -14.49 11.75
N ASP A 297 -23.06 -15.81 11.90
CA ASP A 297 -21.74 -16.48 11.96
C ASP A 297 -20.97 -16.37 10.65
N ASN A 298 -21.67 -16.30 9.51
CA ASN A 298 -21.07 -16.26 8.18
C ASN A 298 -20.66 -14.84 7.71
N PHE A 299 -21.06 -13.78 8.43
CA PHE A 299 -20.96 -12.41 7.93
C PHE A 299 -20.38 -11.44 8.97
N THR A 300 -19.06 -11.43 9.02
CA THR A 300 -18.21 -10.68 9.97
C THR A 300 -18.06 -9.19 9.66
N GLY A 301 -18.19 -8.76 8.40
CA GLY A 301 -18.22 -7.35 8.01
C GLY A 301 -19.42 -6.57 8.57
N VAL A 302 -20.43 -7.30 9.06
CA VAL A 302 -21.61 -6.80 9.75
C VAL A 302 -21.33 -6.53 11.25
N ARG A 303 -20.18 -6.96 11.81
CA ARG A 303 -19.89 -6.92 13.26
C ARG A 303 -19.67 -5.53 13.87
N LEU A 304 -19.38 -4.50 13.08
CA LEU A 304 -19.18 -3.14 13.61
C LEU A 304 -20.50 -2.36 13.67
N PHE A 305 -21.41 -2.83 14.51
CA PHE A 305 -22.53 -2.02 14.98
C PHE A 305 -22.12 -1.32 16.27
N ILE A 306 -21.58 -0.11 16.17
CA ILE A 306 -21.83 0.85 17.25
C ILE A 306 -23.34 1.10 17.18
N ILE A 307 -24.07 0.68 18.22
CA ILE A 307 -25.52 0.81 18.29
C ILE A 307 -25.86 2.31 18.33
N GLU A 308 -26.06 2.92 17.16
CA GLU A 308 -26.73 4.20 17.05
C GLU A 308 -28.18 4.03 17.53
N ASP A 309 -28.73 5.04 18.21
CA ASP A 309 -30.11 5.05 18.68
C ASP A 309 -31.14 4.77 17.56
N ARG A 310 -30.77 5.03 16.30
CA ARG A 310 -31.58 4.71 15.11
C ARG A 310 -31.84 3.21 14.95
N VAL A 311 -30.92 2.34 15.35
CA VAL A 311 -31.04 0.88 15.21
C VAL A 311 -32.06 0.30 16.20
N LYS A 312 -32.37 1.00 17.30
CA LYS A 312 -33.30 0.50 18.33
C LYS A 312 -34.77 0.45 17.88
N ARG A 313 -35.15 1.17 16.81
CA ARG A 313 -36.53 1.29 16.32
C ARG A 313 -36.80 0.52 15.03
N HIS A 314 -35.78 -0.15 14.51
CA HIS A 314 -35.77 -0.74 13.19
C HIS A 314 -35.58 -2.26 13.34
N SER A 315 -36.25 -3.07 12.52
CA SER A 315 -36.16 -4.54 12.58
C SER A 315 -35.43 -5.15 11.37
N LYS A 316 -35.01 -4.28 10.43
CA LYS A 316 -34.49 -4.69 9.12
C LYS A 316 -33.29 -3.85 8.71
N ILE A 317 -32.26 -4.50 8.15
CA ILE A 317 -31.09 -3.83 7.56
C ILE A 317 -30.85 -4.39 6.17
N SER A 318 -30.79 -3.49 5.18
CA SER A 318 -30.48 -3.84 3.79
C SER A 318 -29.05 -3.42 3.44
N TYR A 319 -28.30 -4.36 2.87
CA TYR A 319 -26.95 -4.14 2.35
C TYR A 319 -26.94 -4.27 0.83
N GLN A 320 -26.24 -3.36 0.17
CA GLN A 320 -25.86 -3.52 -1.23
C GLN A 320 -24.51 -4.25 -1.27
N ILE A 321 -24.56 -5.51 -1.65
CA ILE A 321 -23.42 -6.41 -1.73
C ILE A 321 -22.99 -6.55 -3.19
N LYS A 322 -21.68 -6.62 -3.40
CA LYS A 322 -21.06 -6.90 -4.69
C LYS A 322 -20.06 -8.04 -4.56
N GLU A 323 -19.85 -8.76 -5.65
CA GLU A 323 -18.86 -9.82 -5.77
C GLU A 323 -17.52 -9.19 -6.19
N GLY A 324 -16.48 -9.35 -5.38
CA GLY A 324 -15.14 -8.86 -5.71
C GLY A 324 -14.44 -9.75 -6.74
N ILE A 325 -13.46 -9.19 -7.46
CA ILE A 325 -12.72 -9.92 -8.50
C ILE A 325 -11.94 -11.13 -7.96
N PHE A 326 -11.57 -11.12 -6.68
CA PHE A 326 -10.88 -12.23 -6.03
C PHE A 326 -11.86 -13.18 -5.32
N GLY A 327 -13.16 -13.09 -5.62
CA GLY A 327 -14.21 -13.92 -5.01
C GLY A 327 -14.67 -13.46 -3.62
N PHE A 328 -14.00 -12.48 -3.01
CA PHE A 328 -14.44 -11.92 -1.74
C PHE A 328 -15.60 -10.94 -1.95
N ARG A 329 -16.74 -11.22 -1.31
CA ARG A 329 -17.90 -10.33 -1.32
C ARG A 329 -17.63 -9.06 -0.52
N VAL A 330 -18.25 -7.96 -0.93
CA VAL A 330 -17.98 -6.63 -0.37
C VAL A 330 -19.28 -5.83 -0.20
N ALA A 331 -19.45 -5.17 0.95
CA ALA A 331 -20.59 -4.28 1.23
C ALA A 331 -20.29 -2.84 0.78
N HIS A 332 -21.20 -2.23 -0.01
CA HIS A 332 -21.05 -0.86 -0.54
C HIS A 332 -21.94 0.17 0.14
N LYS A 333 -23.17 -0.20 0.49
CA LYS A 333 -24.15 0.72 1.06
C LYS A 333 -25.02 -0.02 2.06
N ARG A 334 -25.29 0.64 3.19
CA ARG A 334 -26.17 0.16 4.26
C ARG A 334 -27.37 1.08 4.37
N THR A 335 -28.57 0.50 4.45
CA THR A 335 -29.82 1.21 4.73
C THR A 335 -30.50 0.51 5.92
N ILE A 336 -30.92 1.28 6.91
CA ILE A 336 -31.58 0.78 8.13
C ILE A 336 -33.05 1.20 8.00
N HIS A 337 -33.97 0.24 8.19
CA HIS A 337 -35.40 0.39 7.90
C HIS A 337 -36.30 0.19 9.11
#